data_AF-A0A959KMX1-F1
#
_entry.id   AF-A0A959KMX1-F1
#
_cell.length_a   1.000
_cell.length_b   1.000
_cell.length_c   1.000
_cell.angle_alpha   90.00
_cell.angle_beta   90.00
_cell.angle_gamma   90.00
#
_symmetry.space_group_name_H-M   'P 1'
#
loop_
_entity.id
_entity.type
_entity.pdbx_description
1 polymer ?
#
loop_
_entity_poly.entity_id
_entity_poly.type
_entity_poly.pdbx_seq_one_letter_code
_entity_poly.pdbx_strand_id
1 'polypeptide(L)' 'VEHYRWKGRLHQSRIRELWADRMGTTINQYTREIKIIRRKLYITIDASALKQELHYGRDKIREMVNEELGEDFIEEVVVR' A
#
# COMPACT_ATOMS: atom_id res chain seq x y z
N VAL A 1 25.08 -0.47 -1.24
CA VAL A 1 23.85 -0.76 -2.01
C VAL A 1 22.95 -1.80 -1.33
N GLU A 2 23.49 -2.74 -0.52
CA GLU A 2 22.70 -3.80 0.12
C GLU A 2 21.68 -3.33 1.18
N HIS A 3 21.93 -2.25 1.93
CA HIS A 3 21.05 -1.79 3.02
C HIS A 3 19.60 -1.44 2.59
N TYR A 4 19.38 -1.01 1.34
CA TYR A 4 18.03 -0.62 0.88
C TYR A 4 17.13 -1.81 0.52
N ARG A 5 17.71 -2.94 0.12
CA ARG A 5 16.94 -4.12 -0.34
C ARG A 5 16.25 -4.82 0.84
N TRP A 6 16.93 -4.88 1.99
CA TRP A 6 16.40 -5.47 3.22
C TRP A 6 15.27 -4.62 3.82
N LYS A 7 15.46 -3.29 3.88
CA LYS A 7 14.41 -2.35 4.30
C LYS A 7 13.17 -2.44 3.41
N GLY A 8 13.34 -2.49 2.08
CA GLY A 8 12.20 -2.59 1.16
C GLY A 8 11.36 -3.87 1.33
N ARG A 9 12.00 -5.02 1.57
CA ARG A 9 11.28 -6.28 1.85
C ARG A 9 10.55 -6.23 3.19
N LEU A 10 11.18 -5.69 4.23
CA LEU A 10 10.55 -5.51 5.54
C LEU A 10 9.33 -4.57 5.47
N HIS A 11 9.46 -3.46 4.74
CA HIS A 11 8.35 -2.52 4.51
C HIS A 11 7.21 -3.18 3.75
N GLN A 12 7.51 -4.02 2.76
CA GLN A 12 6.47 -4.75 2.02
C GLN A 12 5.63 -5.67 2.90
N SER A 13 6.25 -6.44 3.80
CA SER A 13 5.50 -7.33 4.70
C SER A 13 4.62 -6.53 5.66
N ARG A 14 5.19 -5.51 6.31
CA ARG A 14 4.43 -4.64 7.25
C ARG A 14 3.23 -3.99 6.59
N ILE A 15 3.39 -3.46 5.38
CA ILE A 15 2.30 -2.82 4.65
C ILE A 15 1.20 -3.81 4.27
N ARG A 16 1.55 -5.07 3.96
CA ARG A 16 0.53 -6.10 3.70
C ARG A 16 -0.28 -6.43 4.95
N GLU A 17 0.38 -6.51 6.11
CA GLU A 17 -0.28 -6.75 7.39
C GLU A 17 -1.18 -5.56 7.77
N LEU A 18 -0.65 -4.34 7.71
CA LEU A 18 -1.40 -3.09 7.90
C LEU A 18 -2.62 -3.02 6.96
N TRP A 19 -2.44 -3.35 5.68
CA TRP A 19 -3.54 -3.29 4.71
C TRP A 19 -4.67 -4.25 5.07
N ALA A 20 -4.32 -5.48 5.44
CA ALA A 20 -5.30 -6.49 5.85
C ALA A 20 -6.05 -6.07 7.12
N ASP A 21 -5.35 -5.48 8.09
CA ASP A 21 -5.93 -4.98 9.34
C ASP A 21 -6.87 -3.79 9.10
N ARG A 22 -6.40 -2.77 8.37
CA ARG A 22 -7.09 -1.48 8.23
C ARG A 22 -8.23 -1.50 7.23
N MET A 23 -8.07 -2.22 6.13
CA MET A 23 -9.06 -2.27 5.05
C MET A 23 -10.07 -3.42 5.23
N GLY A 24 -9.74 -4.38 6.09
CA GLY A 24 -10.57 -5.53 6.40
C GLY A 24 -10.62 -6.57 5.28
N THR A 25 -11.28 -7.68 5.59
CA THR A 25 -11.29 -8.91 4.76
C THR A 25 -11.82 -8.68 3.35
N THR A 26 -12.85 -7.84 3.18
CA THR A 26 -13.50 -7.61 1.88
C THR A 26 -12.53 -6.97 0.88
N ILE A 27 -11.89 -5.84 1.24
CA ILE A 27 -10.98 -5.14 0.33
C ILE A 27 -9.73 -6.01 0.09
N ASN A 28 -9.24 -6.68 1.13
CA ASN A 28 -8.10 -7.59 1.02
C ASN A 28 -8.37 -8.74 0.03
N GLN A 29 -9.59 -9.30 0.00
CA GLN A 29 -9.97 -10.37 -0.93
C GLN A 29 -9.88 -9.97 -2.41
N TYR A 30 -10.21 -8.72 -2.74
CA TYR A 30 -10.12 -8.21 -4.12
C TYR A 30 -8.74 -7.63 -4.44
N THR A 31 -7.90 -7.40 -3.42
CA THR A 31 -6.55 -6.87 -3.61
C THR A 31 -5.63 -7.98 -4.09
N ARG A 32 -5.23 -7.92 -5.36
CA ARG A 32 -4.28 -8.89 -5.93
C ARG A 32 -2.86 -8.68 -5.45
N GLU A 33 -2.45 -7.42 -5.38
CA GLU A 33 -1.04 -7.11 -5.23
C GLU A 33 -0.82 -5.76 -4.59
N ILE A 34 0.10 -5.74 -3.62
CA ILE A 34 0.64 -4.54 -3.02
C ILE A 34 2.16 -4.55 -3.17
N LYS A 35 2.70 -3.49 -3.77
CA LYS A 35 4.14 -3.34 -4.01
C LYS A 35 4.60 -1.91 -3.81
N ILE A 36 5.82 -1.74 -3.31
CA ILE A 36 6.50 -0.45 -3.30
C ILE A 36 7.57 -0.45 -4.38
N ILE A 37 7.53 0.53 -5.27
CA ILE A 37 8.54 0.69 -6.32
C ILE A 37 8.88 2.17 -6.39
N ARG A 38 10.16 2.52 -6.19
CA ARG A 38 10.65 3.92 -6.22
C ARG A 38 9.79 4.86 -5.38
N ARG A 39 9.57 4.53 -4.10
CA ARG A 39 8.77 5.31 -3.13
C ARG A 39 7.29 5.49 -3.52
N LYS A 40 6.79 4.72 -4.49
CA LYS A 40 5.37 4.68 -4.86
C LYS A 40 4.74 3.37 -4.43
N LEU A 41 3.56 3.45 -3.81
CA LEU A 41 2.76 2.29 -3.45
C LEU A 41 1.82 1.95 -4.59
N TYR A 42 1.95 0.73 -5.12
CA TYR A 42 1.08 0.19 -6.14
C TYR A 42 0.12 -0.81 -5.51
N ILE A 43 -1.17 -0.58 -5.72
CA ILE A 43 -2.25 -1.44 -5.25
C ILE A 43 -3.00 -1.92 -6.49
N THR A 44 -3.08 -3.22 -6.70
CA THR A 44 -3.84 -3.81 -7.81
C THR A 44 -5.09 -4.47 -7.26
N ILE A 45 -6.27 -4.10 -7.77
CA ILE A 45 -7.57 -4.60 -7.29
C ILE A 45 -8.46 -5.00 -8.47
N ASP A 46 -9.11 -6.16 -8.38
CA ASP A 46 -9.95 -6.67 -9.48
C ASP A 46 -11.35 -6.01 -9.53
N ALA A 47 -11.82 -5.45 -8.40
CA ALA A 47 -13.15 -4.87 -8.28
C ALA A 47 -13.19 -3.40 -8.72
N SER A 48 -13.87 -3.09 -9.83
CA SER A 48 -13.97 -1.73 -10.38
C SER A 48 -14.56 -0.69 -9.42
N ALA A 49 -15.57 -1.07 -8.62
CA ALA A 49 -16.17 -0.15 -7.64
C ALA A 49 -15.18 0.21 -6.52
N LEU A 50 -14.55 -0.81 -5.92
CA LEU A 50 -13.53 -0.60 -4.89
C LEU A 50 -12.31 0.15 -5.44
N LYS A 51 -11.91 -0.10 -6.68
CA LYS A 51 -10.84 0.65 -7.35
C LYS A 51 -11.11 2.14 -7.32
N GLN A 52 -12.33 2.56 -7.66
CA GLN A 52 -12.72 3.97 -7.64
C GLN A 52 -12.67 4.55 -6.22
N GLU A 53 -13.23 3.84 -5.24
CA GLU A 53 -13.19 4.27 -3.83
C GLU A 53 -11.76 4.42 -3.31
N LEU A 54 -10.88 3.46 -3.59
CA LEU A 54 -9.45 3.53 -3.25
C LEU A 54 -8.76 4.69 -3.98
N HIS A 55 -9.16 4.99 -5.22
CA HIS A 55 -8.64 6.12 -5.97
C HIS A 55 -8.97 7.45 -5.29
N TYR A 56 -10.18 7.62 -4.77
CA TYR A 56 -10.59 8.80 -3.99
C TYR A 56 -9.89 8.83 -2.62
N GLY A 57 -9.67 7.67 -2.00
CA GLY A 57 -9.01 7.55 -0.69
C GLY A 57 -7.47 7.50 -0.73
N ARG A 58 -6.84 7.67 -1.89
CA ARG A 58 -5.40 7.40 -2.09
C ARG A 58 -4.47 8.24 -1.19
N ASP A 59 -4.84 9.50 -0.92
CA ASP A 59 -4.04 10.38 -0.06
C ASP A 59 -4.07 9.88 1.38
N LYS A 60 -5.25 9.51 1.89
CA LYS A 60 -5.41 8.92 3.23
C LYS A 60 -4.68 7.58 3.36
N ILE A 61 -4.66 6.78 2.28
CA ILE A 61 -3.87 5.55 2.23
C ILE A 61 -2.38 5.85 2.33
N ARG A 62 -1.89 6.88 1.62
CA ARG A 62 -0.47 7.29 1.71
C ARG A 62 -0.12 7.68 3.14
N GLU A 63 -0.93 8.52 3.77
CA GLU A 63 -0.72 8.97 5.15
C GLU A 63 -0.66 7.78 6.11
N MET A 64 -1.68 6.92 6.07
CA MET A 64 -1.74 5.71 6.90
C MET A 64 -0.50 4.82 6.76
N VAL A 65 0.01 4.67 5.53
CA VAL A 65 1.20 3.85 5.26
C VAL A 65 2.47 4.54 5.79
N ASN A 66 2.61 5.85 5.60
CA ASN A 66 3.76 6.59 6.13
C ASN A 66 3.75 6.63 7.67
N GLU A 67 2.56 6.70 8.30
CA GLU A 67 2.39 6.59 9.74
C GLU A 67 2.91 5.24 10.28
N GLU A 68 2.55 4.12 9.64
CA GLU A 68 3.07 2.79 10.00
C GLU A 68 4.59 2.65 9.78
N LEU A 69 5.11 3.30 8.73
CA LEU A 69 6.55 3.29 8.49
C LEU A 69 7.32 4.20 9.47
N GLY A 70 6.64 5.16 10.11
CA GLY A 70 7.25 6.16 10.99
C GLY A 70 8.11 7.19 10.23
N GLU A 71 7.98 7.26 8.91
CA GLU A 71 8.69 8.19 8.03
C GLU A 71 7.86 8.52 6.79
N ASP A 72 8.05 9.72 6.23
CA ASP A 72 7.43 10.13 4.97
C ASP A 72 8.14 9.47 3.77
N PHE A 73 7.95 8.15 3.64
CA PHE A 73 8.66 7.33 2.68
C PHE A 73 7.91 7.20 1.35
N ILE A 74 6.58 7.06 1.40
CA ILE A 74 5.72 6.93 0.22
C ILE A 74 5.31 8.31 -0.28
N GLU A 75 5.64 8.60 -1.53
CA GLU A 75 5.36 9.88 -2.18
C GLU A 75 4.01 9.85 -2.92
N GLU A 76 3.65 8.69 -3.49
CA GLU A 76 2.46 8.53 -4.32
C GLU A 76 1.83 7.14 -4.17
N VAL A 77 0.50 7.08 -4.23
CA VAL A 77 -0.29 5.84 -4.26
C VAL A 77 -0.95 5.71 -5.64
N VAL A 78 -0.72 4.56 -6.29
CA VAL A 78 -1.24 4.24 -7.61
C VAL A 78 -2.13 3.01 -7.50
N VAL A 79 -3.41 3.18 -7.81
CA VAL A 79 -4.40 2.09 -7.82
C VAL A 79 -4.59 1.61 -9.26
N ARG A 80 -4.44 0.30 -9.48
CA ARG A 80 -4.50 -0.37 -10.79
C ARG A 80 -5.63 -1.37 -10.86
#